data_AF-A0A922HR99-F1
#
_entry.id   AF-A0A922HR99-F1
#
_cell.length_a   1.000
_cell.length_b   1.000
_cell.length_c   1.000
_cell.angle_alpha   90.00
_cell.angle_beta   90.00
_cell.angle_gamma   90.00
#
_symmetry.space_group_name_H-M   'P 1'
#
loop_
_entity.id
_entity.type
_entity.pdbx_description
1 polymer ?
#
loop_
_entity_poly.entity_id
_entity_poly.type
_entity_poly.pdbx_seq_one_letter_code
_entity_poly.pdbx_strand_id
1 'polypeptide(L)'
;MNLVMLRSCCDHRLLFEFVKHSSRSSLLFSRYLQVIHHRKQIKNLMSLTASNSNTNCSSSSSSIVDHFPNPATFRPKKVLVVGKFSRLEFEKHRNANLSEKQLAEHLENHGSDYKSLLYHHDIHVGNREHIVKCLQERNIECRVVNRFGYTQELIDWSDMIITSGGDGTYLLAANKIPNNGKPLIGVNSDPSRSVGHLCLDKRYSNRFDRALDAILTGRFEWDFRQRIRITLEGESAFNDPVELHDQQLMQRECRFWDLDNIHQLPGKSTKVNDIKKSTNGRRRRVLPHLALNEVFVGESLSSRVSYFEMAIDNRAKFKIKSSGTTICTGTGSTSWFFNINKLTPQCVSNLFNIINEERFNGQSPPPMDPSDQQLVQRVTDRFNNSLIYSPSQLLMAYVIRDPVVFGTNFTNNPRDFARKIVIKSRMTDAHIVIDGGLSYSFNDGSKASFEMFEQDALRAIKLKE
;
A
#
# COMPACT_ATOMS: atom_id res chain seq x y z
N MET A 1 -8.00 -46.66 -0.75
CA MET A 1 -7.26 -47.83 -1.28
C MET A 1 -7.91 -48.21 -2.61
N ASN A 2 -7.09 -48.31 -3.67
CA ASN A 2 -7.38 -48.75 -5.04
C ASN A 2 -7.99 -47.76 -6.06
N LEU A 3 -7.08 -47.22 -6.87
CA LEU A 3 -7.18 -47.11 -8.33
C LEU A 3 -7.67 -48.44 -8.94
N VAL A 4 -8.34 -48.39 -10.11
CA VAL A 4 -7.87 -48.98 -11.39
C VAL A 4 -8.96 -48.93 -12.50
N MET A 5 -8.48 -48.51 -13.68
CA MET A 5 -8.87 -48.83 -15.07
C MET A 5 -9.84 -47.97 -15.92
N LEU A 6 -9.18 -47.39 -16.95
CA LEU A 6 -9.64 -47.02 -18.29
C LEU A 6 -10.43 -48.12 -19.03
N ARG A 7 -11.42 -47.71 -19.86
CA ARG A 7 -11.47 -48.00 -21.31
C ARG A 7 -12.64 -47.30 -22.04
N SER A 8 -12.25 -46.45 -22.99
CA SER A 8 -12.77 -46.30 -24.37
C SER A 8 -14.21 -46.71 -24.70
N CYS A 9 -15.01 -45.74 -25.17
CA CYS A 9 -15.86 -45.92 -26.36
C CYS A 9 -15.88 -44.61 -27.16
N CYS A 10 -15.36 -44.69 -28.39
CA CYS A 10 -15.60 -43.75 -29.45
C CYS A 10 -17.09 -43.76 -29.80
N ASP A 11 -17.70 -42.59 -30.02
CA ASP A 11 -18.79 -42.53 -30.98
C ASP A 11 -18.72 -41.25 -31.83
N HIS A 12 -18.63 -41.50 -33.13
CA HIS A 12 -18.53 -40.55 -34.22
C HIS A 12 -19.95 -40.34 -34.74
N ARG A 13 -20.64 -39.28 -34.30
CA ARG A 13 -21.78 -38.65 -35.00
C ARG A 13 -22.37 -37.53 -34.14
N LEU A 14 -22.04 -36.30 -34.49
CA LEU A 14 -22.92 -35.12 -34.49
C LEU A 14 -22.12 -33.95 -35.10
N LEU A 15 -21.81 -34.12 -36.39
CA LEU A 15 -21.37 -33.05 -37.27
C LEU A 15 -22.59 -32.72 -38.15
N PHE A 16 -22.85 -31.42 -38.34
CA PHE A 16 -23.97 -30.77 -39.05
C PHE A 16 -25.17 -30.34 -38.20
N GLU A 17 -25.08 -29.11 -37.69
CA GLU A 17 -26.06 -28.03 -37.95
C GLU A 17 -25.50 -26.72 -37.35
N PHE A 18 -25.85 -25.58 -37.95
CA PHE A 18 -25.48 -24.19 -37.59
C PHE A 18 -24.19 -23.57 -38.17
N VAL A 19 -24.16 -23.47 -39.50
CA VAL A 19 -23.72 -22.22 -40.15
C VAL A 19 -24.92 -21.27 -40.19
N LYS A 20 -24.94 -20.26 -39.29
CA LYS A 20 -25.53 -18.91 -39.46
C LYS A 20 -25.72 -18.22 -38.11
N HIS A 21 -24.79 -17.33 -37.75
CA HIS A 21 -25.06 -15.98 -37.23
C HIS A 21 -23.73 -15.24 -36.93
N SER A 22 -23.02 -14.92 -38.00
CA SER A 22 -21.99 -13.85 -37.99
C SER A 22 -22.72 -12.51 -38.20
N SER A 23 -22.76 -11.67 -37.17
CA SER A 23 -23.08 -10.22 -37.27
C SER A 23 -23.02 -9.47 -35.92
N ARG A 24 -22.85 -10.17 -34.77
CA ARG A 24 -22.71 -9.49 -33.46
C ARG A 24 -21.27 -9.14 -33.05
N SER A 25 -20.27 -9.79 -33.64
CA SER A 25 -18.85 -9.56 -33.32
C SER A 25 -18.26 -8.31 -34.00
N SER A 26 -18.75 -7.92 -35.19
CA SER A 26 -18.33 -6.69 -35.87
C SER A 26 -18.93 -5.43 -35.23
N LEU A 27 -20.14 -5.52 -34.66
CA LEU A 27 -20.80 -4.39 -33.98
C LEU A 27 -20.13 -4.03 -32.65
N LEU A 28 -19.64 -5.03 -31.91
CA LEU A 28 -18.92 -4.82 -30.64
C LEU A 28 -17.52 -4.23 -30.87
N PHE A 29 -16.82 -4.67 -31.92
CA PHE A 29 -15.52 -4.11 -32.30
C PHE A 29 -15.65 -2.69 -32.86
N SER A 30 -16.70 -2.41 -33.64
CA SER A 30 -17.00 -1.06 -34.15
C SER A 30 -17.41 -0.09 -33.03
N ARG A 31 -18.19 -0.55 -32.03
CA ARG A 31 -18.48 0.23 -30.81
C ARG A 31 -17.23 0.51 -29.97
N TYR A 32 -16.29 -0.44 -29.88
CA TYR A 32 -15.04 -0.25 -29.15
C TYR A 32 -14.13 0.79 -29.83
N LEU A 33 -14.06 0.78 -31.16
CA LEU A 33 -13.33 1.79 -31.93
C LEU A 33 -13.99 3.17 -31.90
N GLN A 34 -15.33 3.26 -31.88
CA GLN A 34 -16.05 4.53 -31.68
C GLN A 34 -15.78 5.13 -30.29
N VAL A 35 -15.66 4.33 -29.23
CA VAL A 35 -15.30 4.79 -27.88
C VAL A 35 -13.86 5.33 -27.83
N ILE A 36 -12.92 4.75 -28.59
CA ILE A 36 -11.55 5.25 -28.71
C ILE A 36 -11.51 6.56 -29.52
N HIS A 37 -12.31 6.68 -30.58
CA HIS A 37 -12.43 7.92 -31.35
C HIS A 37 -13.08 9.05 -30.55
N HIS A 38 -14.09 8.74 -29.73
CA HIS A 38 -14.73 9.70 -28.83
C HIS A 38 -13.78 10.18 -27.71
N ARG A 39 -12.91 9.30 -27.19
CA ARG A 39 -11.85 9.68 -26.23
C ARG A 39 -10.78 10.61 -26.82
N LYS A 40 -10.49 10.52 -28.13
CA LYS A 40 -9.60 11.47 -28.82
C LYS A 40 -10.29 12.81 -29.08
N GLN A 41 -11.58 12.82 -29.42
CA GLN A 41 -12.34 14.07 -29.60
C GLN A 41 -12.59 14.82 -28.28
N ILE A 42 -12.84 14.14 -27.15
CA ILE A 42 -13.01 14.79 -25.84
C ILE A 42 -11.68 15.43 -25.36
N LYS A 43 -10.52 14.83 -25.66
CA LYS A 43 -9.21 15.45 -25.39
C LYS A 43 -8.95 16.71 -26.22
N ASN A 44 -9.43 16.77 -27.46
CA ASN A 44 -9.31 17.96 -28.30
C ASN A 44 -10.37 19.03 -27.94
N LEU A 45 -11.57 18.63 -27.50
CA LEU A 45 -12.62 19.56 -27.07
C LEU A 45 -12.28 20.21 -25.72
N MET A 46 -11.64 19.48 -24.79
CA MET A 46 -11.14 20.04 -23.52
C MET A 46 -9.93 20.96 -23.68
N SER A 47 -9.26 20.98 -24.83
CA SER A 47 -8.18 21.92 -25.15
C SER A 47 -8.68 23.20 -25.84
N LEU A 48 -9.96 23.29 -26.19
CA LEU A 48 -10.55 24.40 -26.96
C LEU A 48 -11.60 25.23 -26.19
N THR A 49 -11.94 24.87 -24.95
CA THR A 49 -12.89 25.66 -24.11
C THR A 49 -12.22 26.38 -22.94
N ALA A 50 -10.90 26.50 -22.92
CA ALA A 50 -10.17 27.37 -21.99
C ALA A 50 -9.97 28.77 -22.60
N SER A 51 -11.06 29.45 -22.94
CA SER A 51 -11.05 30.91 -23.11
C SER A 51 -12.45 31.49 -22.91
N ASN A 52 -12.53 32.48 -22.03
CA ASN A 52 -13.65 33.38 -21.77
C ASN A 52 -14.94 32.81 -21.16
N SER A 53 -15.10 33.03 -19.85
CA SER A 53 -16.30 33.71 -19.31
C SER A 53 -16.02 34.21 -17.89
N ASN A 54 -15.79 35.52 -17.80
CA ASN A 54 -15.94 36.29 -16.57
C ASN A 54 -17.43 36.34 -16.21
N THR A 55 -17.82 35.70 -15.12
CA THR A 55 -19.04 36.06 -14.39
C THR A 55 -18.80 35.92 -12.89
N ASN A 56 -18.77 37.08 -12.22
CA ASN A 56 -18.74 37.22 -10.78
C ASN A 56 -19.97 36.55 -10.14
N CYS A 57 -19.73 35.57 -9.28
CA CYS A 57 -20.68 35.16 -8.25
C CYS A 57 -19.91 34.99 -6.94
N SER A 58 -20.05 35.99 -6.08
CA SER A 58 -19.58 36.03 -4.71
C SER A 58 -20.39 35.05 -3.85
N SER A 59 -19.79 33.91 -3.50
CA SER A 59 -20.22 33.10 -2.38
C SER A 59 -19.01 32.80 -1.51
N SER A 60 -18.97 33.45 -0.35
CA SER A 60 -17.98 33.29 0.71
C SER A 60 -17.98 31.87 1.27
N SER A 61 -17.19 30.99 0.67
CA SER A 61 -16.69 29.80 1.33
C SER A 61 -15.24 30.07 1.70
N SER A 62 -14.99 30.28 3.00
CA SER A 62 -13.64 30.39 3.56
C SER A 62 -12.91 29.07 3.37
N SER A 63 -12.30 28.86 2.20
CA SER A 63 -11.28 27.85 1.99
C SER A 63 -10.05 28.28 2.81
N ILE A 64 -9.82 27.61 3.94
CA ILE A 64 -8.51 27.65 4.59
C ILE A 64 -7.54 27.03 3.59
N VAL A 65 -6.89 27.87 2.78
CA VAL A 65 -5.76 27.44 1.96
C VAL A 65 -4.63 27.26 2.96
N ASP A 66 -4.33 26.01 3.33
CA ASP A 66 -3.22 25.66 4.20
C ASP A 66 -1.94 26.32 3.66
N HIS A 67 -1.52 27.43 4.28
CA HIS A 67 -0.30 28.14 3.92
C HIS A 67 0.88 27.39 4.53
N PHE A 68 1.42 26.43 3.79
CA PHE A 68 2.66 25.78 4.17
C PHE A 68 3.83 26.76 4.06
N PRO A 69 4.87 26.65 4.92
CA PRO A 69 6.04 27.49 4.82
C PRO A 69 6.64 27.40 3.42
N ASN A 70 6.92 28.55 2.79
CA ASN A 70 7.67 28.55 1.53
C ASN A 70 9.01 27.80 1.77
N PRO A 71 9.45 26.90 0.87
CA PRO A 71 10.75 26.24 0.99
C PRO A 71 11.89 27.21 1.33
N ALA A 72 11.87 28.42 0.76
CA ALA A 72 12.85 29.47 1.04
C ALA A 72 12.91 29.90 2.51
N THR A 73 11.80 29.80 3.25
CA THR A 73 11.65 30.25 4.64
C THR A 73 11.58 29.09 5.64
N PHE A 74 11.55 27.84 5.18
CA PHE A 74 11.49 26.67 6.07
C PHE A 74 12.82 26.47 6.80
N ARG A 75 12.82 26.65 8.13
CA ARG A 75 14.00 26.54 9.00
C ARG A 75 13.64 25.73 10.26
N PRO A 76 13.72 24.38 10.21
CA PRO A 76 13.40 23.55 11.36
C PRO A 76 14.43 23.78 12.47
N LYS A 77 13.97 23.93 13.72
CA LYS A 77 14.80 24.06 14.92
C LYS A 77 14.82 22.76 15.72
N LYS A 78 13.74 21.98 15.65
CA LYS A 78 13.58 20.70 16.34
C LYS A 78 13.30 19.58 15.36
N VAL A 79 14.12 18.54 15.37
CA VAL A 79 13.99 17.39 14.47
C VAL A 79 13.87 16.09 15.28
N LEU A 80 12.84 15.30 14.97
CA LEU A 80 12.72 13.95 15.50
C LEU A 80 13.32 12.96 14.51
N VAL A 81 14.31 12.20 14.95
CA VAL A 81 14.95 11.15 14.15
C VAL A 81 14.39 9.79 14.58
N VAL A 82 13.76 9.08 13.65
CA VAL A 82 13.23 7.73 13.86
C VAL A 82 14.17 6.72 13.23
N GLY A 83 14.95 6.02 14.06
CA GLY A 83 15.87 4.98 13.64
C GLY A 83 15.19 3.64 13.41
N LYS A 84 15.67 2.92 12.40
CA LYS A 84 15.30 1.52 12.18
C LYS A 84 15.65 0.67 13.40
N PHE A 85 14.70 -0.16 13.82
CA PHE A 85 14.95 -1.28 14.71
C PHE A 85 15.51 -2.44 13.87
N SER A 86 16.79 -2.73 14.03
CA SER A 86 17.53 -3.69 13.20
C SER A 86 17.11 -5.13 13.48
N ARG A 87 17.41 -6.04 12.55
CA ARG A 87 17.18 -7.48 12.80
C ARG A 87 18.04 -7.99 13.97
N LEU A 88 19.26 -7.46 14.15
CA LEU A 88 20.09 -7.81 15.30
C LEU A 88 19.46 -7.33 16.61
N GLU A 89 18.94 -6.09 16.65
CA GLU A 89 18.24 -5.56 17.83
C GLU A 89 16.98 -6.38 18.15
N PHE A 90 16.26 -6.82 17.11
CA PHE A 90 15.14 -7.75 17.24
C PHE A 90 15.56 -9.06 17.92
N GLU A 91 16.65 -9.69 17.46
CA GLU A 91 17.12 -10.95 18.04
C GLU A 91 17.65 -10.79 19.47
N LYS A 92 18.35 -9.67 19.74
CA LYS A 92 18.79 -9.30 21.09
C LYS A 92 17.59 -9.09 22.03
N HIS A 93 16.53 -8.44 21.56
CA HIS A 93 15.31 -8.23 22.35
C HIS A 93 14.54 -9.52 22.61
N ARG A 94 14.39 -10.38 21.59
CA ARG A 94 13.70 -11.68 21.69
C ARG A 94 14.43 -12.69 22.59
N ASN A 95 15.75 -12.52 22.70
CA ASN A 95 16.63 -13.40 23.48
C ASN A 95 17.41 -12.61 24.53
N ALA A 96 16.73 -11.73 25.26
CA ALA A 96 17.33 -10.83 26.26
C ALA A 96 18.11 -11.56 27.37
N ASN A 97 17.87 -12.86 27.56
CA ASN A 97 18.55 -13.71 28.53
C ASN A 97 19.86 -14.33 28.03
N LEU A 98 20.19 -14.20 26.74
CA LEU A 98 21.42 -14.74 26.17
C LEU A 98 22.54 -13.70 26.18
N SER A 99 23.75 -14.14 26.51
CA SER A 99 24.96 -13.34 26.24
C SER A 99 25.20 -13.20 24.75
N GLU A 100 26.03 -12.24 24.33
CA GLU A 100 26.32 -12.00 22.91
C GLU A 100 26.91 -13.22 22.20
N LYS A 101 27.77 -13.98 22.88
CA LYS A 101 28.33 -15.24 22.35
C LYS A 101 27.26 -16.31 22.19
N GLN A 102 26.41 -16.50 23.21
CA GLN A 102 25.31 -17.47 23.15
C GLN A 102 24.28 -17.10 22.08
N LEU A 103 24.03 -15.81 21.89
CA LEU A 103 23.13 -15.31 20.84
C LEU A 103 23.71 -15.61 19.46
N ALA A 104 25.00 -15.35 19.24
CA ALA A 104 25.65 -15.66 17.96
C ALA A 104 25.56 -17.16 17.64
N GLU A 105 25.92 -18.03 18.58
CA GLU A 105 25.80 -19.49 18.43
C GLU A 105 24.35 -19.93 18.19
N HIS A 106 23.38 -19.36 18.92
CA HIS A 106 21.97 -19.65 18.74
C HIS A 106 21.49 -19.28 17.33
N LEU A 107 21.86 -18.10 16.83
CA LEU A 107 21.43 -17.61 15.51
C LEU A 107 22.07 -18.42 14.38
N GLU A 108 23.35 -18.75 14.49
CA GLU A 108 24.06 -19.58 13.50
C GLU A 108 23.45 -20.98 13.41
N ASN A 109 23.11 -21.59 14.55
CA ASN A 109 22.42 -22.89 14.59
C ASN A 109 21.02 -22.87 13.95
N HIS A 110 20.40 -21.69 13.81
CA HIS A 110 19.10 -21.51 13.15
C HIS A 110 19.25 -20.93 11.72
N GLY A 111 20.47 -20.97 11.15
CA GLY A 111 20.74 -20.58 9.76
C GLY A 111 20.86 -19.08 9.53
N SER A 112 21.01 -18.28 10.58
CA SER A 112 21.25 -16.83 10.48
C SER A 112 22.73 -16.50 10.61
N ASP A 113 23.25 -15.65 9.73
CA ASP A 113 24.64 -15.16 9.80
C ASP A 113 24.74 -13.98 10.78
N TYR A 114 25.29 -14.23 11.97
CA TYR A 114 25.47 -13.21 13.00
C TYR A 114 26.37 -12.06 12.54
N LYS A 115 27.46 -12.35 11.82
CA LYS A 115 28.41 -11.33 11.35
C LYS A 115 27.74 -10.42 10.33
N SER A 116 26.94 -10.98 9.42
CA SER A 116 26.14 -10.18 8.50
C SER A 116 25.13 -9.29 9.23
N LEU A 117 24.44 -9.83 10.24
CA LEU A 117 23.49 -9.06 11.06
C LEU A 117 24.16 -7.90 11.80
N LEU A 118 25.34 -8.13 12.39
CA LEU A 118 26.14 -7.10 13.05
C LEU A 118 26.61 -6.02 12.07
N TYR A 119 27.20 -6.43 10.94
CA TYR A 119 27.65 -5.51 9.90
C TYR A 119 26.53 -4.56 9.43
N HIS A 120 25.34 -5.09 9.15
CA HIS A 120 24.21 -4.26 8.72
C HIS A 120 23.61 -3.42 9.86
N HIS A 121 23.68 -3.91 11.10
CA HIS A 121 23.31 -3.10 12.25
C HIS A 121 24.23 -1.88 12.37
N ASP A 122 25.54 -2.06 12.22
CA ASP A 122 26.54 -0.99 12.30
C ASP A 122 26.36 0.03 11.19
N ILE A 123 26.01 -0.40 9.96
CA ILE A 123 25.63 0.52 8.86
C ILE A 123 24.45 1.40 9.27
N HIS A 124 23.39 0.80 9.82
CA HIS A 124 22.20 1.55 10.24
C HIS A 124 22.50 2.53 11.39
N VAL A 125 23.31 2.11 12.36
CA VAL A 125 23.73 2.95 13.49
C VAL A 125 24.60 4.10 13.00
N GLY A 126 25.62 3.83 12.17
CA GLY A 126 26.51 4.85 11.63
C GLY A 126 25.78 5.88 10.76
N ASN A 127 24.79 5.45 9.96
CA ASN A 127 23.95 6.38 9.21
C ASN A 127 23.13 7.30 10.14
N ARG A 128 22.51 6.74 11.18
CA ARG A 128 21.75 7.50 12.18
C ARG A 128 22.64 8.52 12.90
N GLU A 129 23.84 8.12 13.30
CA GLU A 129 24.83 9.01 13.93
C GLU A 129 25.28 10.12 12.98
N HIS A 130 25.49 9.80 11.70
CA HIS A 130 25.81 10.81 10.69
C HIS A 130 24.69 11.86 10.54
N ILE A 131 23.42 11.45 10.54
CA ILE A 131 22.27 12.38 10.51
C ILE A 131 22.27 13.29 11.73
N VAL A 132 22.42 12.72 12.93
CA VAL A 132 22.46 13.47 14.20
C VAL A 132 23.60 14.48 14.19
N LYS A 133 24.80 14.07 13.77
CA LYS A 133 25.96 14.95 13.65
C LYS A 133 25.67 16.14 12.72
N CYS A 134 25.10 15.88 11.53
CA CYS A 134 24.77 16.93 10.58
C CYS A 134 23.77 17.95 11.15
N LEU A 135 22.78 17.49 11.91
CA LEU A 135 21.78 18.35 12.58
C LEU A 135 22.44 19.22 13.67
N GLN A 136 23.28 18.61 14.51
CA GLN A 136 23.99 19.31 15.59
C GLN A 136 24.94 20.39 15.05
N GLU A 137 25.68 20.10 13.99
CA GLU A 137 26.58 21.08 13.32
C GLU A 137 25.83 22.30 12.77
N ARG A 138 24.52 22.19 12.53
CA ARG A 138 23.65 23.28 12.06
C ARG A 138 22.81 23.88 13.18
N ASN A 139 23.15 23.59 14.45
CA ASN A 139 22.45 24.06 15.65
C ASN A 139 20.96 23.67 15.68
N ILE A 140 20.63 22.48 15.15
CA ILE A 140 19.27 21.93 15.19
C ILE A 140 19.17 20.95 16.36
N GLU A 141 18.23 21.20 17.26
CA GLU A 141 17.94 20.29 18.37
C GLU A 141 17.33 19.00 17.81
N CYS A 142 17.87 17.85 18.20
CA CYS A 142 17.34 16.57 17.74
C CYS A 142 17.10 15.57 18.87
N ARG A 143 16.02 14.79 18.74
CA ARG A 143 15.75 13.61 19.57
C ARG A 143 15.75 12.38 18.69
N VAL A 144 16.35 11.30 19.17
CA VAL A 144 16.46 10.04 18.44
C VAL A 144 15.63 8.98 19.16
N VAL A 145 14.73 8.34 18.43
CA VAL A 145 13.91 7.24 18.93
C VAL A 145 13.89 6.09 17.93
N ASN A 146 13.52 4.91 18.40
CA ASN A 146 13.07 3.83 17.53
C ASN A 146 11.54 3.73 17.62
N ARG A 147 10.98 2.66 17.05
CA ARG A 147 9.53 2.44 17.04
C ARG A 147 8.85 2.45 18.41
N PHE A 148 9.52 1.99 19.48
CA PHE A 148 8.95 1.95 20.82
C PHE A 148 8.85 3.35 21.46
N GLY A 149 9.74 4.26 21.06
CA GLY A 149 9.76 5.64 21.52
C GLY A 149 9.00 6.60 20.61
N TYR A 150 8.42 6.16 19.49
CA TYR A 150 7.76 7.04 18.52
C TYR A 150 6.32 7.38 18.96
N THR A 151 6.19 8.47 19.72
CA THR A 151 4.94 8.92 20.36
C THR A 151 4.40 10.22 19.77
N GLN A 152 3.10 10.50 19.99
CA GLN A 152 2.46 11.75 19.55
C GLN A 152 3.12 13.00 20.15
N GLU A 153 3.52 12.95 21.43
CA GLU A 153 4.20 14.05 22.11
C GLU A 153 5.51 14.45 21.39
N LEU A 154 6.30 13.48 20.96
CA LEU A 154 7.54 13.74 20.23
C LEU A 154 7.28 14.20 18.80
N ILE A 155 6.23 13.68 18.15
CA ILE A 155 5.77 14.19 16.87
C ILE A 155 5.46 15.67 17.01
N ASP A 156 4.62 16.06 17.98
CA ASP A 156 4.18 17.44 18.20
C ASP A 156 5.33 18.38 18.58
N TRP A 157 6.30 17.91 19.38
CA TRP A 157 7.50 18.66 19.76
C TRP A 157 8.40 19.06 18.57
N SER A 158 8.44 18.25 17.51
CA SER A 158 9.33 18.46 16.37
C SER A 158 8.75 19.40 15.30
N ASP A 159 9.60 20.11 14.56
CA ASP A 159 9.20 20.83 13.35
C ASP A 159 9.17 19.91 12.13
N MET A 160 9.94 18.82 12.18
CA MET A 160 10.17 17.87 11.09
C MET A 160 10.60 16.50 11.62
N ILE A 161 10.24 15.45 10.89
CA ILE A 161 10.62 14.07 11.20
C ILE A 161 11.56 13.56 10.11
N ILE A 162 12.63 12.88 10.52
CA ILE A 162 13.57 12.18 9.64
C ILE A 162 13.60 10.71 10.02
N THR A 163 13.38 9.80 9.08
CA THR A 163 13.60 8.38 9.32
C THR A 163 14.96 7.95 8.82
N SER A 164 15.73 7.21 9.63
CA SER A 164 16.98 6.54 9.21
C SER A 164 16.70 5.04 9.10
N GLY A 165 16.46 4.57 7.88
CA GLY A 165 15.91 3.24 7.63
C GLY A 165 15.47 3.06 6.18
N GLY A 166 14.80 1.94 5.89
CA GLY A 166 14.14 1.75 4.58
C GLY A 166 12.69 2.22 4.59
N ASP A 167 11.95 1.84 3.55
CA ASP A 167 10.53 2.19 3.39
C ASP A 167 9.67 1.76 4.59
N GLY A 168 9.96 0.62 5.24
CA GLY A 168 9.23 0.19 6.44
C GLY A 168 9.34 1.16 7.62
N THR A 169 10.50 1.79 7.81
CA THR A 169 10.68 2.82 8.85
C THR A 169 9.94 4.10 8.47
N TYR A 170 9.91 4.44 7.19
CA TYR A 170 9.14 5.57 6.66
C TYR A 170 7.63 5.37 6.87
N LEU A 171 7.09 4.20 6.53
CA LEU A 171 5.67 3.88 6.72
C LEU A 171 5.27 3.91 8.20
N LEU A 172 6.11 3.36 9.08
CA LEU A 172 5.89 3.43 10.53
C LEU A 172 5.76 4.87 11.01
N ALA A 173 6.62 5.77 10.52
CA ALA A 173 6.54 7.18 10.86
C ALA A 173 5.28 7.85 10.28
N ALA A 174 5.00 7.60 9.00
CA ALA A 174 3.88 8.19 8.26
C ALA A 174 2.52 7.87 8.88
N ASN A 175 2.32 6.64 9.36
CA ASN A 175 1.03 6.17 9.91
C ASN A 175 0.56 6.97 11.14
N LYS A 176 1.48 7.50 11.94
CA LYS A 176 1.13 8.26 13.17
C LYS A 176 1.06 9.78 12.96
N ILE A 177 1.35 10.28 11.76
CA ILE A 177 1.21 11.71 11.44
C ILE A 177 -0.25 11.99 11.04
N PRO A 178 -1.01 12.81 11.78
CA PRO A 178 -2.46 12.89 11.57
C PRO A 178 -2.89 13.70 10.34
N ASN A 179 -2.05 14.59 9.81
CA ASN A 179 -2.41 15.52 8.75
C ASN A 179 -1.17 15.98 7.94
N ASN A 180 -1.36 16.90 7.00
CA ASN A 180 -0.32 17.50 6.16
C ASN A 180 0.63 18.48 6.88
N GLY A 181 0.46 18.69 8.20
CA GLY A 181 1.18 19.70 8.98
C GLY A 181 2.60 19.31 9.42
N LYS A 182 2.97 18.03 9.40
CA LYS A 182 4.33 17.58 9.81
C LYS A 182 5.10 17.02 8.62
N PRO A 183 6.23 17.63 8.20
CA PRO A 183 7.04 17.08 7.13
C PRO A 183 7.75 15.78 7.56
N LEU A 184 7.79 14.80 6.66
CA LEU A 184 8.51 13.54 6.84
C LEU A 184 9.54 13.32 5.72
N ILE A 185 10.79 13.08 6.11
CA ILE A 185 11.91 12.82 5.20
C ILE A 185 12.47 11.43 5.47
N GLY A 186 12.61 10.61 4.43
CA GLY A 186 13.26 9.31 4.53
C GLY A 186 14.71 9.36 4.13
N VAL A 187 15.62 8.86 4.97
CA VAL A 187 17.02 8.61 4.60
C VAL A 187 17.24 7.11 4.57
N ASN A 188 17.51 6.58 3.38
CA ASN A 188 17.82 5.16 3.21
C ASN A 188 19.17 4.85 3.87
N SER A 189 19.14 4.15 5.00
CA SER A 189 20.35 3.88 5.78
C SER A 189 21.22 2.77 5.22
N ASP A 190 20.70 1.91 4.34
CA ASP A 190 21.48 0.89 3.62
C ASP A 190 21.01 0.79 2.15
N PRO A 191 21.51 1.71 1.28
CA PRO A 191 21.16 1.72 -0.14
C PRO A 191 21.76 0.56 -0.93
N SER A 192 22.67 -0.24 -0.35
CA SER A 192 23.25 -1.42 -1.01
C SER A 192 22.29 -2.61 -1.03
N ARG A 193 21.42 -2.71 -0.01
CA ARG A 193 20.42 -3.78 0.13
C ARG A 193 19.03 -3.40 -0.36
N SER A 194 18.70 -2.12 -0.39
CA SER A 194 17.36 -1.66 -0.72
C SER A 194 17.39 -0.36 -1.50
N VAL A 195 16.46 -0.20 -2.43
CA VAL A 195 16.31 1.04 -3.20
C VAL A 195 15.77 2.15 -2.30
N GLY A 196 14.71 1.86 -1.53
CA GLY A 196 14.02 2.82 -0.67
C GLY A 196 13.19 3.81 -1.50
N HIS A 197 12.03 3.37 -1.99
CA HIS A 197 11.19 4.16 -2.90
C HIS A 197 10.56 5.41 -2.25
N LEU A 198 10.47 5.43 -0.92
CA LEU A 198 9.94 6.56 -0.13
C LEU A 198 11.05 7.46 0.41
N CYS A 199 12.29 6.96 0.43
CA CYS A 199 13.44 7.71 0.91
C CYS A 199 13.97 8.67 -0.16
N LEU A 200 14.79 9.61 0.28
CA LEU A 200 15.62 10.43 -0.58
C LEU A 200 16.48 9.54 -1.49
N ASP A 201 16.84 10.09 -2.65
CA ASP A 201 17.73 9.42 -3.59
C ASP A 201 19.00 8.89 -2.91
N LYS A 202 19.45 7.70 -3.32
CA LYS A 202 20.62 7.01 -2.76
C LYS A 202 21.88 7.88 -2.67
N ARG A 203 22.01 8.91 -3.52
CA ARG A 203 23.12 9.87 -3.47
C ARG A 203 23.20 10.65 -2.16
N TYR A 204 22.09 10.77 -1.44
CA TYR A 204 22.00 11.46 -0.14
C TYR A 204 22.13 10.54 1.06
N SER A 205 22.02 9.22 0.90
CA SER A 205 22.11 8.25 2.01
C SER A 205 23.36 8.45 2.86
N ASN A 206 24.54 8.54 2.23
CA ASN A 206 25.82 8.77 2.91
C ASN A 206 26.28 10.23 2.84
N ARG A 207 25.44 11.11 2.31
CA ARG A 207 25.71 12.55 2.10
C ARG A 207 24.53 13.37 2.59
N PHE A 208 24.08 13.05 3.79
CA PHE A 208 22.93 13.71 4.38
C PHE A 208 23.23 15.19 4.66
N ASP A 209 24.50 15.54 4.87
CA ASP A 209 25.02 16.92 4.87
C ASP A 209 24.44 17.74 3.70
N ARG A 210 24.56 17.21 2.47
CA ARG A 210 24.09 17.90 1.25
C ARG A 210 22.57 18.02 1.18
N ALA A 211 21.86 16.99 1.64
CA ALA A 211 20.40 17.02 1.68
C ALA A 211 19.92 18.07 2.68
N LEU A 212 20.52 18.10 3.87
CA LEU A 212 20.18 19.06 4.91
C LEU A 212 20.50 20.49 4.48
N ASP A 213 21.64 20.73 3.82
CA ASP A 213 21.96 22.05 3.26
C ASP A 213 20.96 22.47 2.18
N ALA A 214 20.52 21.55 1.31
CA ALA A 214 19.49 21.84 0.33
C ALA A 214 18.15 22.22 1.01
N ILE A 215 17.76 21.53 2.08
CA ILE A 215 16.56 21.84 2.86
C ILE A 215 16.68 23.22 3.49
N LEU A 216 17.78 23.50 4.19
CA LEU A 216 18.01 24.76 4.90
C LEU A 216 18.20 25.95 3.96
N THR A 217 18.61 25.73 2.71
CA THR A 217 18.71 26.79 1.69
C THR A 217 17.44 26.91 0.84
N GLY A 218 16.41 26.08 1.10
CA GLY A 218 15.15 26.10 0.36
C GLY A 218 15.22 25.50 -1.04
N ARG A 219 16.26 24.71 -1.36
CA ARG A 219 16.43 23.98 -2.63
C ARG A 219 15.66 22.66 -2.63
N PHE A 220 14.36 22.74 -2.36
CA PHE A 220 13.44 21.62 -2.40
C PHE A 220 12.03 22.08 -2.77
N GLU A 221 11.16 21.12 -3.02
CA GLU A 221 9.73 21.32 -3.23
C GLU A 221 8.95 20.45 -2.26
N TRP A 222 7.80 20.93 -1.80
CA TRP A 222 6.87 20.09 -1.06
C TRP A 222 6.28 19.04 -1.98
N ASP A 223 6.35 17.78 -1.56
CA ASP A 223 5.76 16.64 -2.26
C ASP A 223 4.62 16.08 -1.40
N PHE A 224 3.39 16.12 -1.90
CA PHE A 224 2.22 15.67 -1.16
C PHE A 224 1.79 14.29 -1.62
N ARG A 225 1.77 13.35 -0.68
CA ARG A 225 1.40 11.95 -0.91
C ARG A 225 0.06 11.65 -0.25
N GLN A 226 -0.95 11.36 -1.06
CA GLN A 226 -2.30 11.11 -0.56
C GLN A 226 -2.34 9.84 0.28
N ARG A 227 -3.18 9.85 1.31
CA ARG A 227 -3.35 8.74 2.26
C ARG A 227 -4.82 8.36 2.40
N ILE A 228 -5.08 7.09 2.70
CA ILE A 228 -6.43 6.58 2.89
C ILE A 228 -6.85 6.83 4.33
N ARG A 229 -7.95 7.58 4.49
CA ARG A 229 -8.69 7.70 5.74
C ARG A 229 -9.70 6.56 5.84
N ILE A 230 -9.70 5.91 7.00
CA ILE A 230 -10.59 4.80 7.30
C ILE A 230 -11.58 5.24 8.37
N THR A 231 -12.87 5.09 8.11
CA THR A 231 -13.91 5.21 9.13
C THR A 231 -14.50 3.85 9.42
N LEU A 232 -14.40 3.40 10.67
CA LEU A 232 -14.87 2.11 11.13
C LEU A 232 -16.20 2.26 11.87
N GLU A 233 -17.16 1.41 11.54
CA GLU A 233 -18.48 1.29 12.16
C GLU A 233 -18.66 -0.16 12.65
N GLY A 234 -19.12 -0.36 13.88
CA GLY A 234 -19.32 -1.70 14.44
C GLY A 234 -18.93 -1.82 15.90
N GLU A 235 -19.07 -3.02 16.45
CA GLU A 235 -18.81 -3.28 17.87
C GLU A 235 -17.35 -2.99 18.26
N SER A 236 -16.41 -3.43 17.42
CA SER A 236 -14.96 -3.26 17.57
C SER A 236 -14.43 -1.90 17.09
N ALA A 237 -15.29 -0.95 16.72
CA ALA A 237 -14.85 0.30 16.09
C ALA A 237 -13.90 1.16 16.95
N PHE A 238 -13.95 0.98 18.28
CA PHE A 238 -13.11 1.70 19.24
C PHE A 238 -11.95 0.88 19.80
N ASN A 239 -11.79 -0.37 19.38
CA ASN A 239 -10.65 -1.18 19.79
C ASN A 239 -9.35 -0.57 19.24
N ASP A 240 -8.28 -0.66 20.03
CA ASP A 240 -6.96 -0.26 19.58
C ASP A 240 -6.39 -1.29 18.59
N PRO A 241 -5.56 -0.84 17.63
CA PRO A 241 -4.94 -1.76 16.69
C PRO A 241 -3.89 -2.62 17.37
N VAL A 242 -3.65 -3.77 16.75
CA VAL A 242 -2.51 -4.62 17.03
C VAL A 242 -1.33 -4.18 16.14
N GLU A 243 -0.18 -3.88 16.75
CA GLU A 243 1.07 -3.66 16.00
C GLU A 243 1.68 -5.02 15.60
N LEU A 244 1.52 -5.42 14.33
CA LEU A 244 1.91 -6.75 13.83
C LEU A 244 3.42 -7.03 13.98
N HIS A 245 4.24 -5.99 13.84
CA HIS A 245 5.69 -6.10 14.03
C HIS A 245 6.08 -6.30 15.51
N ASP A 246 5.24 -5.91 16.47
CA ASP A 246 5.46 -6.18 17.91
C ASP A 246 5.02 -7.58 18.29
N GLN A 247 3.96 -8.11 17.67
CA GLN A 247 3.56 -9.49 17.90
C GLN A 247 4.69 -10.47 17.57
N GLN A 248 5.46 -10.22 16.52
CA GLN A 248 6.64 -11.02 16.16
C GLN A 248 7.73 -11.03 17.25
N LEU A 249 7.81 -9.98 18.08
CA LEU A 249 8.75 -9.92 19.21
C LEU A 249 8.23 -10.72 20.42
N MET A 250 6.91 -10.69 20.63
CA MET A 250 6.27 -11.27 21.80
C MET A 250 6.01 -12.78 21.68
N GLN A 251 5.92 -13.30 20.47
CA GLN A 251 5.48 -14.69 20.22
C GLN A 251 6.55 -15.48 19.48
N ARG A 252 7.24 -16.39 20.20
CA ARG A 252 8.31 -17.26 19.66
C ARG A 252 7.80 -18.17 18.55
N GLU A 253 6.58 -18.67 18.69
CA GLU A 253 5.90 -19.55 17.76
C GLU A 253 4.40 -19.36 17.97
N CYS A 254 3.71 -18.62 17.10
CA CYS A 254 2.26 -18.81 16.98
C CYS A 254 2.03 -19.57 15.69
N ARG A 255 1.80 -20.88 15.83
CA ARG A 255 1.04 -21.62 14.82
C ARG A 255 -0.41 -21.16 14.95
N PHE A 256 -1.15 -21.24 13.86
CA PHE A 256 -2.56 -20.87 13.73
C PHE A 256 -3.49 -21.35 14.88
N TRP A 257 -3.06 -22.31 15.69
CA TRP A 257 -3.77 -22.90 16.83
C TRP A 257 -3.66 -22.13 18.17
N ASP A 258 -2.73 -21.19 18.34
CA ASP A 258 -2.53 -20.49 19.62
C ASP A 258 -3.47 -19.28 19.84
N LEU A 259 -4.40 -19.04 18.89
CA LEU A 259 -5.37 -17.94 18.96
C LEU A 259 -6.42 -18.13 20.06
N ASP A 260 -6.66 -19.35 20.53
CA ASP A 260 -7.60 -19.63 21.64
C ASP A 260 -7.11 -19.05 22.99
N ASN A 261 -5.81 -18.78 23.12
CA ASN A 261 -5.22 -18.17 24.32
C ASN A 261 -5.18 -16.62 24.29
N ILE A 262 -5.71 -15.97 23.24
CA ILE A 262 -5.76 -14.50 23.16
C ILE A 262 -6.61 -13.89 24.28
N HIS A 263 -7.56 -14.65 24.84
CA HIS A 263 -8.35 -14.19 25.99
C HIS A 263 -7.58 -14.12 27.32
N GLN A 264 -6.34 -14.62 27.40
CA GLN A 264 -5.55 -14.66 28.64
C GLN A 264 -4.35 -13.71 28.67
N LEU A 265 -4.08 -12.95 27.60
CA LEU A 265 -3.11 -11.86 27.68
C LEU A 265 -3.63 -10.84 28.69
N PRO A 266 -2.79 -10.31 29.61
CA PRO A 266 -3.19 -9.22 30.47
C PRO A 266 -3.42 -8.01 29.57
N GLY A 267 -4.65 -7.82 29.14
CA GLY A 267 -5.07 -6.58 28.54
C GLY A 267 -4.64 -5.49 29.51
N LYS A 268 -3.81 -4.55 29.04
CA LYS A 268 -3.87 -3.20 29.59
C LYS A 268 -5.29 -2.72 29.31
N SER A 269 -6.21 -3.09 30.20
CA SER A 269 -7.50 -2.46 30.35
C SER A 269 -7.16 -1.06 30.86
N THR A 270 -6.82 -0.17 29.93
CA THR A 270 -6.99 1.25 30.18
C THR A 270 -8.47 1.37 30.52
N LYS A 271 -8.77 1.61 31.81
CA LYS A 271 -10.13 1.81 32.29
C LYS A 271 -10.78 2.81 31.34
N VAL A 272 -11.75 2.33 30.57
CA VAL A 272 -12.61 3.17 29.73
C VAL A 272 -13.52 3.90 30.71
N ASN A 273 -12.99 4.95 31.34
CA ASN A 273 -13.79 5.98 31.95
C ASN A 273 -14.30 6.88 30.82
N ASP A 274 -15.61 7.13 30.85
CA ASP A 274 -16.40 8.00 29.97
C ASP A 274 -16.90 7.43 28.64
N ILE A 275 -17.64 6.32 28.71
CA ILE A 275 -18.77 6.15 27.78
C ILE A 275 -19.96 6.93 28.36
N LYS A 276 -20.09 8.20 27.96
CA LYS A 276 -21.42 8.81 27.85
C LYS A 276 -22.23 7.88 26.96
N LYS A 277 -23.25 7.21 27.53
CA LYS A 277 -24.25 6.43 26.79
C LYS A 277 -24.91 7.36 25.75
N SER A 278 -24.33 7.41 24.56
CA SER A 278 -24.99 7.98 23.39
C SER A 278 -26.06 6.99 22.94
N THR A 279 -27.29 7.35 23.24
CA THR A 279 -28.54 6.89 22.63
C THR A 279 -28.38 6.42 21.18
N ASN A 280 -28.72 5.15 20.88
CA ASN A 280 -29.08 4.57 19.56
C ASN A 280 -28.20 4.87 18.31
N GLY A 281 -26.99 5.41 18.46
CA GLY A 281 -26.05 5.62 17.35
C GLY A 281 -25.15 4.41 17.15
N ARG A 282 -25.02 3.92 15.91
CA ARG A 282 -23.98 2.92 15.56
C ARG A 282 -22.61 3.47 15.98
N ARG A 283 -21.85 2.69 16.76
CA ARG A 283 -20.46 2.99 17.12
C ARG A 283 -19.66 3.26 15.85
N ARG A 284 -19.15 4.48 15.69
CA ARG A 284 -18.42 4.96 14.50
C ARG A 284 -17.19 5.75 14.94
N ARG A 285 -16.01 5.42 14.39
CA ARG A 285 -14.73 6.07 14.68
C ARG A 285 -13.95 6.30 13.39
N VAL A 286 -13.43 7.50 13.18
CA VAL A 286 -12.37 7.75 12.20
C VAL A 286 -11.07 7.26 12.83
N LEU A 287 -10.39 6.33 12.18
CA LEU A 287 -9.15 5.78 12.72
C LEU A 287 -8.08 6.87 12.73
N PRO A 288 -7.24 6.93 13.80
CA PRO A 288 -6.18 7.93 13.89
C PRO A 288 -5.00 7.64 12.96
N HIS A 289 -5.01 6.50 12.26
CA HIS A 289 -3.90 6.04 11.41
C HIS A 289 -4.35 6.07 9.95
N LEU A 290 -3.52 6.68 9.10
CA LEU A 290 -3.79 6.90 7.69
C LEU A 290 -2.86 6.02 6.85
N ALA A 291 -3.40 5.28 5.89
CA ALA A 291 -2.59 4.38 5.05
C ALA A 291 -1.85 5.16 3.97
N LEU A 292 -0.52 5.07 3.93
CA LEU A 292 0.30 5.67 2.87
C LEU A 292 0.41 4.78 1.65
N ASN A 293 0.57 3.47 1.82
CA ASN A 293 0.66 2.53 0.71
C ASN A 293 -0.70 1.89 0.44
N GLU A 294 -1.15 1.02 1.34
CA GLU A 294 -2.35 0.23 1.14
C GLU A 294 -3.05 -0.20 2.42
N VAL A 295 -4.32 -0.53 2.26
CA VAL A 295 -5.13 -1.21 3.25
C VAL A 295 -5.50 -2.59 2.71
N PHE A 296 -5.24 -3.63 3.49
CA PHE A 296 -5.77 -4.97 3.24
C PHE A 296 -7.00 -5.23 4.10
N VAL A 297 -8.01 -5.85 3.52
CA VAL A 297 -9.24 -6.26 4.21
C VAL A 297 -9.50 -7.73 3.90
N GLY A 298 -9.52 -8.57 4.93
CA GLY A 298 -9.71 -10.01 4.77
C GLY A 298 -9.64 -10.78 6.10
N GLU A 299 -9.88 -12.08 6.03
CA GLU A 299 -9.65 -13.00 7.17
C GLU A 299 -8.16 -13.22 7.44
N SER A 300 -7.79 -13.44 8.71
CA SER A 300 -6.40 -13.62 9.15
C SER A 300 -5.74 -14.83 8.51
N LEU A 301 -6.48 -15.94 8.43
CA LEU A 301 -5.96 -17.19 7.89
C LEU A 301 -6.11 -17.21 6.37
N SER A 302 -4.99 -17.32 5.68
CA SER A 302 -4.95 -17.30 4.22
C SER A 302 -5.72 -18.43 3.53
N SER A 303 -5.99 -19.55 4.22
CA SER A 303 -6.79 -20.65 3.68
C SER A 303 -8.30 -20.48 3.91
N ARG A 304 -8.72 -19.45 4.65
CA ARG A 304 -10.14 -19.13 4.86
C ARG A 304 -10.61 -18.11 3.84
N VAL A 305 -11.82 -18.33 3.33
CA VAL A 305 -12.42 -17.48 2.30
C VAL A 305 -12.98 -16.22 2.95
N SER A 306 -12.47 -15.06 2.53
CA SER A 306 -13.02 -13.77 2.94
C SER A 306 -14.36 -13.53 2.24
N TYR A 307 -15.42 -13.30 3.00
CA TYR A 307 -16.74 -12.98 2.49
C TYR A 307 -17.17 -11.57 2.92
N PHE A 308 -17.44 -10.68 1.97
CA PHE A 308 -17.83 -9.31 2.29
C PHE A 308 -18.77 -8.72 1.25
N GLU A 309 -19.43 -7.63 1.65
CA GLU A 309 -20.25 -6.81 0.76
C GLU A 309 -19.50 -5.51 0.45
N MET A 310 -19.33 -5.16 -0.82
CA MET A 310 -18.53 -4.02 -1.26
C MET A 310 -19.40 -3.07 -2.09
N ALA A 311 -19.22 -1.77 -1.88
CA ALA A 311 -19.77 -0.70 -2.71
C ALA A 311 -18.62 0.23 -3.13
N ILE A 312 -18.61 0.63 -4.40
CA ILE A 312 -17.56 1.41 -5.03
C ILE A 312 -18.19 2.65 -5.64
N ASP A 313 -17.79 3.82 -5.18
CA ASP A 313 -18.37 5.11 -5.56
C ASP A 313 -19.91 5.06 -5.57
N ASN A 314 -20.53 5.37 -6.70
CA ASN A 314 -21.98 5.35 -6.91
C ASN A 314 -22.48 4.04 -7.55
N ARG A 315 -21.66 2.99 -7.59
CA ARG A 315 -22.03 1.68 -8.17
C ARG A 315 -22.89 0.90 -7.18
N ALA A 316 -23.71 -0.01 -7.73
CA ALA A 316 -24.52 -0.92 -6.92
C ALA A 316 -23.63 -1.80 -6.03
N LYS A 317 -24.08 -1.99 -4.79
CA LYS A 317 -23.42 -2.87 -3.83
C LYS A 317 -23.50 -4.32 -4.29
N PHE A 318 -22.40 -5.06 -4.12
CA PHE A 318 -22.33 -6.48 -4.45
C PHE A 318 -21.72 -7.29 -3.29
N LYS A 319 -21.90 -8.60 -3.36
CA LYS A 319 -21.36 -9.59 -2.42
C LYS A 319 -20.27 -10.39 -3.11
N ILE A 320 -19.17 -10.67 -2.42
CA ILE A 320 -18.06 -11.41 -3.00
C ILE A 320 -17.34 -12.29 -1.98
N LYS A 321 -16.92 -13.46 -2.44
CA LYS A 321 -15.98 -14.37 -1.78
C LYS A 321 -14.62 -14.27 -2.47
N SER A 322 -13.55 -14.13 -1.71
CA SER A 322 -12.21 -13.90 -2.26
C SER A 322 -11.11 -14.20 -1.21
N SER A 323 -9.84 -14.04 -1.58
CA SER A 323 -8.70 -14.02 -0.65
C SER A 323 -8.54 -12.67 0.08
N GLY A 324 -9.61 -11.89 0.18
CA GLY A 324 -9.62 -10.50 0.65
C GLY A 324 -9.50 -9.47 -0.47
N THR A 325 -9.31 -8.21 -0.09
CA THR A 325 -9.13 -7.09 -1.02
C THR A 325 -8.05 -6.14 -0.54
N THR A 326 -7.30 -5.56 -1.48
CA THR A 326 -6.35 -4.48 -1.22
C THR A 326 -6.88 -3.18 -1.81
N ILE A 327 -6.67 -2.08 -1.10
CA ILE A 327 -6.99 -0.72 -1.54
C ILE A 327 -5.71 0.10 -1.37
N CYS A 328 -5.10 0.57 -2.46
CA CYS A 328 -3.83 1.30 -2.41
C CYS A 328 -3.95 2.74 -2.88
N THR A 329 -2.96 3.54 -2.48
CA THR A 329 -2.73 4.91 -2.95
C THR A 329 -1.83 4.92 -4.18
N GLY A 330 -1.63 6.11 -4.79
CA GLY A 330 -0.62 6.28 -5.82
C GLY A 330 0.80 5.95 -5.31
N THR A 331 1.09 6.21 -4.03
CA THR A 331 2.35 5.78 -3.40
C THR A 331 2.44 4.26 -3.29
N GLY A 332 1.36 3.58 -2.87
CA GLY A 332 1.31 2.12 -2.79
C GLY A 332 1.25 1.41 -4.14
N SER A 333 1.06 2.14 -5.24
CA SER A 333 0.98 1.56 -6.59
C SER A 333 2.27 0.88 -7.04
N THR A 334 3.42 1.18 -6.41
CA THR A 334 4.72 0.53 -6.62
C THR A 334 5.02 -0.60 -5.63
N SER A 335 4.12 -0.87 -4.66
CA SER A 335 4.31 -1.81 -3.56
C SER A 335 3.57 -3.13 -3.80
N TRP A 336 2.74 -3.59 -2.87
CA TRP A 336 2.00 -4.85 -2.95
C TRP A 336 1.08 -4.87 -4.16
N PHE A 337 0.41 -3.74 -4.45
CA PHE A 337 -0.44 -3.58 -5.62
C PHE A 337 0.29 -3.89 -6.93
N PHE A 338 1.50 -3.38 -7.12
CA PHE A 338 2.30 -3.69 -8.31
C PHE A 338 2.57 -5.19 -8.41
N ASN A 339 3.04 -5.78 -7.32
CA ASN A 339 3.55 -7.15 -7.32
C ASN A 339 2.49 -8.22 -7.55
N ILE A 340 1.24 -8.00 -7.11
CA ILE A 340 0.13 -8.93 -7.38
C ILE A 340 -0.48 -8.77 -8.78
N ASN A 341 -0.17 -7.67 -9.47
CA ASN A 341 -0.81 -7.30 -10.72
C ASN A 341 0.12 -7.32 -11.93
N LYS A 342 1.44 -7.26 -11.73
CA LYS A 342 2.43 -7.22 -12.81
C LYS A 342 2.39 -8.49 -13.66
N LEU A 343 2.67 -8.32 -14.95
CA LEU A 343 2.91 -9.42 -15.86
C LEU A 343 4.39 -9.79 -15.88
N THR A 344 4.66 -11.06 -16.14
CA THR A 344 5.99 -11.55 -16.51
C THR A 344 6.11 -11.60 -18.04
N PRO A 345 7.34 -11.56 -18.58
CA PRO A 345 7.57 -11.81 -20.00
C PRO A 345 6.95 -13.13 -20.48
N GLN A 346 6.99 -14.17 -19.64
CA GLN A 346 6.36 -15.46 -19.92
C GLN A 346 4.85 -15.34 -20.12
N CYS A 347 4.14 -14.58 -19.25
CA CYS A 347 2.71 -14.36 -19.41
C CYS A 347 2.38 -13.69 -20.75
N VAL A 348 3.17 -12.70 -21.16
CA VAL A 348 2.97 -11.99 -22.43
C VAL A 348 3.24 -12.90 -23.63
N SER A 349 4.33 -13.68 -23.60
CA SER A 349 4.65 -14.66 -24.65
C SER A 349 3.54 -15.71 -24.81
N ASN A 350 3.02 -16.24 -23.70
CA ASN A 350 1.88 -17.16 -23.72
C ASN A 350 0.62 -16.52 -24.33
N LEU A 351 0.34 -15.25 -24.02
CA LEU A 351 -0.78 -14.52 -24.62
C LEU A 351 -0.60 -14.32 -26.12
N PHE A 352 0.62 -14.07 -26.61
CA PHE A 352 0.88 -14.00 -28.05
C PHE A 352 0.55 -15.31 -28.74
N ASN A 353 0.95 -16.46 -28.17
CA ASN A 353 0.57 -17.79 -28.69
C ASN A 353 -0.94 -17.93 -28.83
N ILE A 354 -1.68 -17.67 -27.75
CA ILE A 354 -3.15 -17.79 -27.73
C ILE A 354 -3.78 -16.88 -28.79
N ILE A 355 -3.35 -15.62 -28.89
CA ILE A 355 -3.93 -14.69 -29.87
C ILE A 355 -3.60 -15.15 -31.30
N ASN A 356 -2.40 -15.69 -31.54
CA ASN A 356 -2.04 -16.22 -32.85
C ASN A 356 -2.90 -17.42 -33.26
N GLU A 357 -3.20 -18.32 -32.33
CA GLU A 357 -4.10 -19.44 -32.57
C GLU A 357 -5.53 -18.96 -32.84
N GLU A 358 -6.06 -18.08 -31.99
CA GLU A 358 -7.46 -17.61 -32.03
C GLU A 358 -7.79 -16.63 -33.17
N ARG A 359 -6.80 -15.86 -33.65
CA ARG A 359 -7.03 -14.79 -34.65
C ARG A 359 -6.33 -15.01 -35.97
N PHE A 360 -5.22 -15.73 -35.96
CA PHE A 360 -4.36 -15.90 -37.11
C PHE A 360 -4.19 -17.37 -37.51
N ASN A 361 -4.99 -18.29 -36.94
CA ASN A 361 -4.95 -19.73 -37.20
C ASN A 361 -3.53 -20.34 -37.14
N GLY A 362 -2.66 -19.80 -36.28
CA GLY A 362 -1.27 -20.27 -36.20
C GLY A 362 -0.44 -20.03 -37.46
N GLN A 363 -0.75 -19.00 -38.25
CA GLN A 363 0.02 -18.61 -39.44
C GLN A 363 1.53 -18.56 -39.16
N SER A 364 2.32 -18.98 -40.14
CA SER A 364 3.78 -18.97 -40.10
C SER A 364 4.35 -18.06 -41.20
N PRO A 365 5.14 -17.02 -40.86
CA PRO A 365 5.52 -16.62 -39.50
C PRO A 365 4.36 -16.00 -38.71
N PRO A 366 4.34 -16.12 -37.37
CA PRO A 366 3.28 -15.56 -36.54
C PRO A 366 3.30 -14.02 -36.60
N PRO A 367 2.14 -13.36 -36.73
CA PRO A 367 2.06 -11.89 -36.71
C PRO A 367 2.58 -11.26 -35.41
N MET A 368 2.45 -11.96 -34.28
CA MET A 368 3.08 -11.59 -33.01
C MET A 368 4.06 -12.68 -32.61
N ASP A 369 5.36 -12.48 -32.84
CA ASP A 369 6.40 -13.46 -32.51
C ASP A 369 6.58 -13.59 -30.98
N PRO A 370 6.24 -14.74 -30.37
CA PRO A 370 6.44 -15.00 -28.94
C PRO A 370 7.91 -15.09 -28.54
N SER A 371 8.81 -15.29 -29.52
CA SER A 371 10.27 -15.40 -29.35
C SER A 371 10.98 -14.04 -29.46
N ASP A 372 10.30 -13.00 -29.93
CA ASP A 372 10.82 -11.62 -29.94
C ASP A 372 10.88 -11.08 -28.50
N GLN A 373 12.02 -11.32 -27.85
CA GLN A 373 12.27 -10.89 -26.48
C GLN A 373 12.13 -9.37 -26.31
N GLN A 374 12.44 -8.56 -27.33
CA GLN A 374 12.32 -7.12 -27.22
C GLN A 374 10.86 -6.68 -27.25
N LEU A 375 10.04 -7.23 -28.14
CA LEU A 375 8.61 -6.95 -28.18
C LEU A 375 7.92 -7.40 -26.90
N VAL A 376 8.19 -8.63 -26.46
CA VAL A 376 7.65 -9.19 -25.21
C VAL A 376 8.01 -8.29 -24.03
N GLN A 377 9.27 -7.87 -23.93
CA GLN A 377 9.72 -6.98 -22.87
C GLN A 377 9.03 -5.62 -22.93
N ARG A 378 8.96 -4.97 -24.11
CA ARG A 378 8.27 -3.68 -24.28
C ARG A 378 6.80 -3.74 -23.88
N VAL A 379 6.08 -4.80 -24.25
CA VAL A 379 4.66 -4.98 -23.88
C VAL A 379 4.52 -5.23 -22.38
N THR A 380 5.39 -6.05 -21.80
CA THR A 380 5.45 -6.31 -20.36
C THR A 380 5.65 -5.01 -19.58
N ASP A 381 6.66 -4.22 -19.96
CA ASP A 381 6.98 -2.95 -19.30
C ASP A 381 5.85 -1.93 -19.48
N ARG A 382 5.26 -1.84 -20.67
CA ARG A 382 4.12 -0.94 -20.91
C ARG A 382 2.94 -1.27 -20.02
N PHE A 383 2.60 -2.55 -19.85
CA PHE A 383 1.52 -2.97 -18.96
C PHE A 383 1.89 -2.67 -17.49
N ASN A 384 3.07 -3.07 -17.05
CA ASN A 384 3.50 -2.90 -15.67
C ASN A 384 3.59 -1.41 -15.28
N ASN A 385 4.10 -0.56 -16.16
CA ASN A 385 4.14 0.89 -15.96
C ASN A 385 2.74 1.52 -15.87
N SER A 386 1.72 0.90 -16.48
CA SER A 386 0.33 1.37 -16.39
C SER A 386 -0.31 1.11 -15.02
N LEU A 387 0.29 0.27 -14.19
CA LEU A 387 -0.17 0.01 -12.82
C LEU A 387 0.23 1.14 -11.86
N ILE A 388 1.25 1.92 -12.21
CA ILE A 388 1.80 2.98 -11.38
C ILE A 388 1.10 4.29 -11.71
N TYR A 389 0.65 5.01 -10.69
CA TYR A 389 -0.03 6.30 -10.85
C TYR A 389 0.43 7.30 -9.78
N SER A 390 0.09 8.58 -9.98
CA SER A 390 0.69 9.67 -9.21
C SER A 390 0.31 9.61 -7.72
N PRO A 391 1.28 9.76 -6.80
CA PRO A 391 1.02 9.73 -5.36
C PRO A 391 0.19 10.92 -4.86
N SER A 392 0.09 12.00 -5.64
CA SER A 392 -0.66 13.20 -5.27
C SER A 392 -2.14 13.13 -5.68
N GLN A 393 -2.56 12.10 -6.43
CA GLN A 393 -3.94 11.96 -6.87
C GLN A 393 -4.86 11.44 -5.74
N LEU A 394 -5.99 12.11 -5.54
CA LEU A 394 -7.10 11.64 -4.68
C LEU A 394 -7.88 10.49 -5.35
N LEU A 395 -7.17 9.40 -5.61
CA LEU A 395 -7.70 8.22 -6.28
C LEU A 395 -7.09 6.99 -5.62
N MET A 396 -7.94 6.01 -5.32
CA MET A 396 -7.52 4.70 -4.84
C MET A 396 -7.60 3.70 -5.97
N ALA A 397 -6.65 2.77 -6.04
CA ALA A 397 -6.80 1.55 -6.83
C ALA A 397 -7.18 0.40 -5.89
N TYR A 398 -8.16 -0.42 -6.27
CA TYR A 398 -8.54 -1.59 -5.50
C TYR A 398 -8.30 -2.87 -6.28
N VAL A 399 -8.04 -3.97 -5.57
CA VAL A 399 -7.95 -5.32 -6.12
C VAL A 399 -8.72 -6.26 -5.22
N ILE A 400 -9.66 -6.98 -5.78
CA ILE A 400 -10.30 -8.14 -5.14
C ILE A 400 -9.44 -9.35 -5.51
N ARG A 401 -8.80 -9.95 -4.52
CA ARG A 401 -7.83 -11.02 -4.73
C ARG A 401 -8.51 -12.36 -4.90
N ASP A 402 -8.19 -13.08 -5.97
CA ASP A 402 -8.70 -14.44 -6.24
C ASP A 402 -10.23 -14.55 -6.07
N PRO A 403 -11.01 -13.73 -6.81
CA PRO A 403 -12.46 -13.70 -6.66
C PRO A 403 -13.07 -15.05 -7.04
N VAL A 404 -13.91 -15.61 -6.16
CA VAL A 404 -14.63 -16.84 -6.44
C VAL A 404 -15.86 -16.52 -7.29
N VAL A 405 -15.71 -16.66 -8.61
CA VAL A 405 -16.76 -16.39 -9.60
C VAL A 405 -17.45 -17.70 -10.00
N PHE A 406 -18.72 -17.87 -9.61
CA PHE A 406 -19.57 -18.97 -10.10
C PHE A 406 -20.45 -18.48 -11.25
N GLY A 407 -20.27 -19.05 -12.46
CA GLY A 407 -21.04 -18.70 -13.66
C GLY A 407 -20.47 -17.51 -14.47
N THR A 408 -21.12 -17.18 -15.58
CA THR A 408 -20.61 -16.26 -16.63
C THR A 408 -20.78 -14.76 -16.36
N ASN A 409 -21.26 -14.34 -15.18
CA ASN A 409 -21.71 -12.96 -14.96
C ASN A 409 -21.05 -12.26 -13.76
N PHE A 410 -19.71 -12.23 -13.68
CA PHE A 410 -19.05 -11.24 -12.84
C PHE A 410 -18.98 -9.90 -13.59
N THR A 411 -19.96 -9.02 -13.35
CA THR A 411 -20.10 -7.73 -14.04
C THR A 411 -19.18 -6.64 -13.49
N ASN A 412 -18.53 -6.86 -12.36
CA ASN A 412 -17.61 -5.90 -11.74
C ASN A 412 -16.17 -6.22 -12.12
N ASN A 413 -15.36 -5.19 -12.35
CA ASN A 413 -13.93 -5.41 -12.53
C ASN A 413 -13.31 -5.83 -11.18
N PRO A 414 -12.54 -6.93 -11.14
CA PRO A 414 -11.84 -7.35 -9.92
C PRO A 414 -10.75 -6.35 -9.52
N ARG A 415 -10.36 -5.45 -10.43
CA ARG A 415 -9.43 -4.35 -10.17
C ARG A 415 -9.88 -3.12 -10.96
N ASP A 416 -9.95 -1.98 -10.30
CA ASP A 416 -10.28 -0.70 -10.91
C ASP A 416 -9.87 0.45 -9.96
N PHE A 417 -10.23 1.67 -10.30
CA PHE A 417 -10.06 2.85 -9.46
C PHE A 417 -11.37 3.29 -8.79
N ALA A 418 -11.24 3.96 -7.64
CA ALA A 418 -12.36 4.48 -6.87
C ALA A 418 -11.97 5.73 -6.09
N ARG A 419 -12.93 6.61 -5.79
CA ARG A 419 -12.79 7.72 -4.83
C ARG A 419 -13.31 7.36 -3.44
N LYS A 420 -14.29 6.45 -3.38
CA LYS A 420 -14.88 5.94 -2.16
C LYS A 420 -15.12 4.45 -2.27
N ILE A 421 -14.69 3.71 -1.25
CA ILE A 421 -15.00 2.29 -1.11
C ILE A 421 -15.66 2.08 0.24
N VAL A 422 -16.73 1.29 0.27
CA VAL A 422 -17.40 0.89 1.51
C VAL A 422 -17.48 -0.62 1.55
N ILE A 423 -16.95 -1.22 2.61
CA ILE A 423 -16.97 -2.67 2.83
C ILE A 423 -17.79 -2.95 4.08
N LYS A 424 -18.69 -3.93 3.99
CA LYS A 424 -19.35 -4.54 5.15
C LYS A 424 -18.82 -5.96 5.29
N SER A 425 -18.23 -6.26 6.44
CA SER A 425 -17.69 -7.58 6.74
C SER A 425 -18.81 -8.61 6.91
N ARG A 426 -18.59 -9.79 6.35
CA ARG A 426 -19.31 -11.05 6.64
C ARG A 426 -18.35 -12.14 7.08
N MET A 427 -17.19 -11.73 7.58
CA MET A 427 -16.06 -12.56 7.91
C MET A 427 -15.98 -12.81 9.41
N THR A 428 -15.22 -13.82 9.81
CA THR A 428 -14.93 -14.09 11.22
C THR A 428 -13.43 -14.19 11.41
N ASP A 429 -12.91 -13.56 12.46
CA ASP A 429 -11.48 -13.26 12.60
C ASP A 429 -10.91 -12.54 11.36
N ALA A 430 -11.52 -11.40 11.03
CA ALA A 430 -11.09 -10.54 9.94
C ALA A 430 -10.48 -9.25 10.44
N HIS A 431 -9.63 -8.67 9.59
CA HIS A 431 -8.85 -7.50 9.93
C HIS A 431 -8.81 -6.50 8.77
N ILE A 432 -8.67 -5.23 9.16
CA ILE A 432 -8.21 -4.14 8.32
C ILE A 432 -6.75 -3.89 8.68
N VAL A 433 -5.85 -4.18 7.75
CA VAL A 433 -4.40 -4.02 7.94
C VAL A 433 -3.92 -2.80 7.18
N ILE A 434 -3.35 -1.83 7.88
CA ILE A 434 -2.80 -0.59 7.33
C ILE A 434 -1.30 -0.73 7.13
N ASP A 435 -0.83 -0.56 5.88
CA ASP A 435 0.58 -0.56 5.46
C ASP A 435 1.39 -1.76 6.00
N GLY A 436 0.73 -2.89 6.20
CA GLY A 436 1.32 -4.12 6.75
C GLY A 436 1.74 -4.04 8.23
N GLY A 437 1.49 -2.93 8.93
CA GLY A 437 1.99 -2.69 10.29
C GLY A 437 0.93 -2.71 11.39
N LEU A 438 -0.28 -2.24 11.11
CA LEU A 438 -1.33 -2.03 12.10
C LEU A 438 -2.58 -2.81 11.70
N SER A 439 -3.09 -3.65 12.60
CA SER A 439 -4.25 -4.50 12.35
C SER A 439 -5.44 -4.12 13.25
N TYR A 440 -6.56 -3.76 12.63
CA TYR A 440 -7.83 -3.48 13.32
C TYR A 440 -8.82 -4.61 13.09
N SER A 441 -9.49 -5.05 14.15
CA SER A 441 -10.55 -6.07 14.04
C SER A 441 -11.71 -5.59 13.15
N PHE A 442 -12.17 -6.48 12.27
CA PHE A 442 -13.17 -6.22 11.25
C PHE A 442 -14.10 -7.42 11.02
N ASN A 443 -14.63 -7.96 12.11
CA ASN A 443 -15.54 -9.11 12.11
C ASN A 443 -16.94 -8.79 11.58
N ASP A 444 -17.76 -9.84 11.37
CA ASP A 444 -19.12 -9.76 10.82
C ASP A 444 -19.95 -8.62 11.44
N GLY A 445 -20.74 -7.98 10.57
CA GLY A 445 -21.55 -6.82 10.93
C GLY A 445 -20.79 -5.49 10.91
N SER A 446 -19.46 -5.49 11.04
CA SER A 446 -18.64 -4.29 10.92
C SER A 446 -18.67 -3.71 9.51
N LYS A 447 -18.51 -2.40 9.42
CA LYS A 447 -18.47 -1.66 8.15
C LYS A 447 -17.34 -0.65 8.17
N ALA A 448 -16.61 -0.54 7.07
CA ALA A 448 -15.54 0.44 6.91
C ALA A 448 -15.77 1.25 5.63
N SER A 449 -15.49 2.55 5.71
CA SER A 449 -15.38 3.41 4.53
C SER A 449 -13.96 3.91 4.35
N PHE A 450 -13.50 3.90 3.11
CA PHE A 450 -12.17 4.30 2.67
C PHE A 450 -12.32 5.48 1.73
N GLU A 451 -11.68 6.60 2.07
CA GLU A 451 -11.75 7.87 1.35
C GLU A 451 -10.38 8.57 1.46
N MET A 452 -10.10 9.51 0.56
CA MET A 452 -8.91 10.36 0.61
C MET A 452 -9.31 11.82 0.65
N PHE A 453 -8.55 12.63 1.39
CA PHE A 453 -8.79 14.06 1.51
C PHE A 453 -7.45 14.82 1.48
N GLU A 454 -7.42 16.02 0.91
CA GLU A 454 -6.19 16.81 0.76
C GLU A 454 -5.49 17.09 2.11
N GLN A 455 -6.26 17.31 3.18
CA GLN A 455 -5.70 17.54 4.51
C GLN A 455 -5.00 16.32 5.11
N ASP A 456 -5.29 15.13 4.58
CA ASP A 456 -4.67 13.88 5.01
C ASP A 456 -3.37 13.59 4.26
N ALA A 457 -3.03 14.35 3.21
CA ALA A 457 -1.80 14.12 2.47
C ALA A 457 -0.57 14.19 3.39
N LEU A 458 0.33 13.22 3.26
CA LEU A 458 1.62 13.28 3.93
C LEU A 458 2.50 14.30 3.20
N ARG A 459 3.03 15.26 3.95
CA ARG A 459 3.97 16.25 3.44
C ARG A 459 5.39 15.67 3.45
N ALA A 460 5.90 15.35 2.27
CA ALA A 460 7.27 14.95 2.01
C ALA A 460 8.03 16.08 1.31
N ILE A 461 9.28 15.82 0.95
CA ILE A 461 10.10 16.75 0.16
C ILE A 461 10.65 16.07 -1.09
N LYS A 462 10.81 16.86 -2.14
CA LYS A 462 11.61 16.52 -3.32
C LYS A 462 12.74 17.52 -3.46
N LEU A 463 13.99 17.06 -3.34
CA LEU A 463 15.15 17.93 -3.50
C LEU A 463 15.29 18.36 -4.96
N LYS A 464 15.59 19.64 -5.19
CA LYS A 464 15.93 20.16 -6.52
C LYS A 464 17.35 19.70 -6.85
N GLU A 465 17.56 19.32 -8.12
CA GLU A 465 18.89 18.93 -8.59
C GLU A 465 19.88 20.10 -8.61
#